data_AF-A0A7C2SMS5-F1
#
_entry.id   AF-A0A7C2SMS5-F1
#
_cell.length_a   1.000
_cell.length_b   1.000
_cell.length_c   1.000
_cell.angle_alpha   90.00
_cell.angle_beta   90.00
_cell.angle_gamma   90.00
#
_symmetry.space_group_name_H-M   'P 1'
#
loop_
_entity.id
_entity.type
_entity.pdbx_description
1 polymer ?
#
loop_
_entity_poly.entity_id
_entity_poly.type
_entity_poly.pdbx_seq_one_letter_code
_entity_poly.pdbx_strand_id
1 'polypeptide(L)'
;MIHYLKKMYIEDGDKIEAFINSTKNIFDENFDTACKKMAEVTGKPLYRNNFTIFVTTFPRGPYNKEKGYLWVYTDWLEPLKSFLHELCHFQFIHYWGENNNSDIMKLSNDEFGYLKESLTVVIDESFYPLIKSPDRGYEIHQGFRKILSEHWKKDKDFDHLVKFGINELPKYIK
;
A
#
# COMPACT_ATOMS: atom_id res chain seq x y z
N MET A 1 -13.60 -24.38 -13.47
CA MET A 1 -12.78 -24.28 -12.24
C MET A 1 -11.77 -25.41 -12.26
N ILE A 2 -10.47 -25.11 -12.23
CA ILE A 2 -9.37 -26.07 -12.29
C ILE A 2 -9.41 -26.96 -11.03
N HIS A 3 -9.15 -28.27 -11.16
CA HIS A 3 -9.33 -29.27 -10.09
C HIS A 3 -8.60 -28.92 -8.78
N TYR A 4 -7.40 -28.33 -8.88
CA TYR A 4 -6.63 -27.84 -7.74
C TYR A 4 -7.38 -26.78 -6.91
N LEU A 5 -7.99 -25.79 -7.58
CA LEU A 5 -8.77 -24.75 -6.90
C LEU A 5 -10.02 -25.34 -6.24
N LYS A 6 -10.71 -26.28 -6.90
CA LYS A 6 -11.86 -26.97 -6.28
C LYS A 6 -11.47 -27.66 -4.98
N LYS A 7 -10.32 -28.33 -4.96
CA LYS A 7 -9.81 -29.03 -3.77
C LYS A 7 -9.51 -28.03 -2.65
N MET A 8 -8.80 -26.94 -2.92
CA MET A 8 -8.55 -25.89 -1.94
C MET A 8 -9.84 -25.26 -1.38
N TYR A 9 -10.82 -24.92 -2.23
CA TYR A 9 -12.06 -24.32 -1.76
C TYR A 9 -12.92 -25.27 -0.91
N ILE A 10 -12.83 -26.59 -1.16
CA ILE A 10 -13.54 -27.59 -0.35
C ILE A 10 -12.80 -27.86 0.97
N GLU A 11 -11.47 -27.92 0.94
CA GLU A 11 -10.63 -28.26 2.11
C GLU A 11 -10.39 -27.06 3.04
N ASP A 12 -10.30 -25.85 2.50
CA ASP A 12 -10.03 -24.61 3.24
C ASP A 12 -11.25 -23.68 3.32
N GLY A 13 -12.44 -24.13 2.92
CA GLY A 13 -13.67 -23.34 2.90
C GLY A 13 -13.94 -22.62 4.23
N ASP A 14 -13.92 -23.37 5.34
CA ASP A 14 -14.12 -22.83 6.69
C ASP A 14 -13.06 -21.80 7.08
N LYS A 15 -11.79 -22.01 6.67
CA LYS A 15 -10.69 -21.07 6.94
C LYS A 15 -10.86 -19.77 6.13
N ILE A 16 -11.26 -19.88 4.87
CA ILE A 16 -11.52 -18.74 4.00
C ILE A 16 -12.70 -17.94 4.56
N GLU A 17 -13.77 -18.59 5.00
CA GLU A 17 -14.92 -17.93 5.61
C GLU A 17 -14.55 -17.25 6.93
N ALA A 18 -13.80 -17.92 7.80
CA ALA A 18 -13.28 -17.32 9.03
C ALA A 18 -12.40 -16.09 8.74
N PHE A 19 -11.55 -16.16 7.70
CA PHE A 19 -10.73 -15.04 7.27
C PHE A 19 -11.57 -13.86 6.74
N ILE A 20 -12.59 -14.14 5.92
CA ILE A 20 -13.52 -13.13 5.41
C ILE A 20 -14.22 -12.42 6.58
N ASN A 21 -14.76 -13.17 7.54
CA ASN A 21 -15.45 -12.62 8.69
C ASN A 21 -14.53 -11.79 9.60
N SER A 22 -13.32 -12.29 9.86
CA SER A 22 -12.29 -11.56 10.62
C SER A 22 -11.89 -10.26 9.92
N THR A 23 -11.64 -10.33 8.60
CA THR A 23 -11.28 -9.17 7.78
C THR A 23 -12.40 -8.14 7.78
N LYS A 24 -13.65 -8.58 7.61
CA LYS A 24 -14.83 -7.71 7.68
C LYS A 24 -14.88 -6.95 9.01
N ASN A 25 -14.76 -7.64 10.14
CA ASN A 25 -14.78 -7.01 11.46
C ASN A 25 -13.65 -5.98 11.62
N ILE A 26 -12.43 -6.31 11.19
CA ILE A 26 -11.29 -5.40 11.22
C ILE A 26 -11.58 -4.11 10.44
N PHE A 27 -12.15 -4.22 9.24
CA PHE A 27 -12.50 -3.05 8.44
C PHE A 27 -13.68 -2.28 9.01
N ASP A 28 -14.73 -2.95 9.47
CA ASP A 28 -15.89 -2.30 10.09
C ASP A 28 -15.45 -1.44 11.31
N GLU A 29 -14.43 -1.87 12.05
CA GLU A 29 -13.89 -1.14 13.20
C GLU A 29 -12.88 -0.03 12.84
N ASN A 30 -12.05 -0.24 11.81
CA ASN A 30 -10.84 0.58 11.59
C ASN A 30 -10.83 1.38 10.29
N PHE A 31 -11.76 1.13 9.35
CA PHE A 31 -11.69 1.69 7.99
C PHE A 31 -11.65 3.23 7.97
N ASP A 32 -12.55 3.89 8.69
CA ASP A 32 -12.61 5.35 8.72
C ASP A 32 -11.34 5.95 9.35
N THR A 33 -10.84 5.33 10.41
CA THR A 33 -9.61 5.76 11.09
C THR A 33 -8.40 5.57 10.18
N ALA A 34 -8.32 4.44 9.47
CA ALA A 34 -7.26 4.18 8.49
C ALA A 34 -7.27 5.20 7.34
N CYS A 35 -8.45 5.52 6.80
CA CYS A 35 -8.60 6.53 5.77
C CYS A 35 -8.21 7.93 6.27
N LYS A 36 -8.70 8.34 7.46
CA LYS A 36 -8.29 9.61 8.07
C LYS A 36 -6.78 9.67 8.27
N LYS A 37 -6.18 8.59 8.77
CA LYS A 37 -4.74 8.55 9.01
C LYS A 37 -3.94 8.66 7.73
N MET A 38 -4.38 8.01 6.66
CA MET A 38 -3.76 8.18 5.33
C MET A 38 -3.82 9.64 4.88
N ALA A 39 -4.96 10.30 5.02
CA ALA A 39 -5.11 11.71 4.64
C ALA A 39 -4.16 12.62 5.43
N GLU A 40 -4.02 12.38 6.73
CA GLU A 40 -3.09 13.10 7.60
C GLU A 40 -1.64 12.89 7.17
N VAL A 41 -1.23 11.64 6.93
CA VAL A 41 0.15 11.29 6.59
C VAL A 41 0.56 11.84 5.23
N THR A 42 -0.33 11.80 4.24
CA THR A 42 -0.03 12.30 2.90
C THR A 42 -0.27 13.80 2.74
N GLY A 43 -0.95 14.44 3.69
CA GLY A 43 -1.38 15.84 3.59
C GLY A 43 -2.39 16.10 2.46
N LYS A 44 -3.03 15.07 1.93
CA LYS A 44 -4.03 15.16 0.84
C LYS A 44 -5.36 14.58 1.30
N PRO A 45 -6.50 15.07 0.79
CA PRO A 45 -7.77 14.39 1.01
C PRO A 45 -7.72 12.98 0.44
N LEU A 46 -8.64 12.11 0.85
CA LEU A 46 -8.77 10.80 0.23
C LEU A 46 -9.18 10.96 -1.23
N TYR A 47 -8.47 10.30 -2.15
CA TYR A 47 -8.76 10.38 -3.58
C TYR A 47 -10.17 9.84 -3.94
N ARG A 48 -10.77 9.04 -3.06
CA ARG A 48 -12.13 8.50 -3.18
C ARG A 48 -12.70 8.07 -1.83
N ASN A 49 -14.00 7.79 -1.81
CA ASN A 49 -14.76 7.50 -0.59
C ASN A 49 -15.26 6.05 -0.45
N ASN A 50 -14.97 5.18 -1.42
CA ASN A 50 -15.45 3.79 -1.40
C ASN A 50 -14.39 2.82 -1.91
N PHE A 51 -14.33 1.62 -1.34
CA PHE A 51 -13.41 0.57 -1.75
C PHE A 51 -14.11 -0.78 -1.76
N THR A 52 -13.58 -1.73 -2.52
CA THR A 52 -14.05 -3.11 -2.51
C THR A 52 -12.86 -4.02 -2.27
N ILE A 53 -12.95 -4.78 -1.18
CA ILE A 53 -11.89 -5.68 -0.74
C ILE A 53 -12.30 -7.10 -1.10
N PHE A 54 -11.54 -7.69 -2.01
CA PHE A 54 -11.68 -9.09 -2.39
C PHE A 54 -10.71 -9.93 -1.57
N VAL A 55 -11.06 -11.20 -1.36
CA VAL A 55 -10.18 -12.19 -0.75
C VAL A 55 -9.62 -13.09 -1.85
N THR A 56 -8.33 -13.40 -1.78
CA THR A 56 -7.65 -14.27 -2.74
C THR A 56 -6.81 -15.33 -2.03
N THR A 57 -6.70 -16.50 -2.65
CA THR A 57 -5.75 -17.55 -2.27
C THR A 57 -4.47 -17.52 -3.14
N PHE A 58 -4.37 -16.57 -4.06
CA PHE A 58 -3.14 -16.30 -4.79
C PHE A 58 -2.27 -15.36 -3.93
N PRO A 59 -0.97 -15.66 -3.70
CA PRO A 59 -0.10 -14.92 -2.79
C PRO A 59 0.39 -13.59 -3.38
N ARG A 60 -0.51 -12.86 -4.05
CA ARG A 60 -0.33 -11.48 -4.49
C ARG A 60 -1.64 -10.74 -4.26
N GLY A 61 -1.54 -9.48 -3.86
CA GLY A 61 -2.66 -8.55 -3.76
C GLY A 61 -2.73 -7.66 -4.99
N PRO A 62 -3.34 -8.10 -6.11
CA PRO A 62 -3.62 -7.20 -7.22
C PRO A 62 -4.55 -6.06 -6.77
N TYR A 63 -4.60 -5.00 -7.56
CA TYR A 63 -5.49 -3.88 -7.33
C TYR A 63 -6.01 -3.26 -8.63
N ASN A 64 -7.07 -2.47 -8.50
CA ASN A 64 -7.54 -1.55 -9.53
C ASN A 64 -7.91 -0.21 -8.88
N LYS A 65 -7.04 0.80 -9.06
CA LYS A 65 -7.20 2.14 -8.48
C LYS A 65 -8.52 2.81 -8.87
N GLU A 66 -8.86 2.76 -10.16
CA GLU A 66 -10.04 3.42 -10.75
C GLU A 66 -11.34 2.90 -10.13
N LYS A 67 -11.40 1.60 -9.87
CA LYS A 67 -12.55 0.94 -9.24
C LYS A 67 -12.45 0.88 -7.71
N GLY A 68 -11.26 1.11 -7.15
CA GLY A 68 -11.00 1.07 -5.70
C GLY A 68 -10.97 -0.37 -5.20
N TYR A 69 -10.54 -1.28 -6.07
CA TYR A 69 -10.52 -2.70 -5.79
C TYR A 69 -9.15 -3.11 -5.31
N LEU A 70 -9.09 -3.89 -4.24
CA LEU A 70 -7.87 -4.52 -3.75
C LEU A 70 -8.14 -5.96 -3.33
N TRP A 71 -7.13 -6.80 -3.44
CA TRP A 71 -7.21 -8.20 -3.05
C TRP A 71 -6.30 -8.45 -1.84
N VAL A 72 -6.86 -9.06 -0.82
CA VAL A 72 -6.15 -9.46 0.39
C VAL A 72 -5.94 -10.98 0.34
N TYR A 73 -4.70 -11.40 0.52
CA TYR A 73 -4.34 -12.81 0.54
C TYR A 73 -4.75 -13.46 1.87
N THR A 74 -5.37 -14.65 1.80
CA THR A 74 -5.95 -15.35 2.98
C THR A 74 -4.95 -15.67 4.08
N ASP A 75 -3.66 -15.80 3.75
CA ASP A 75 -2.65 -16.17 4.75
C ASP A 75 -1.93 -14.93 5.32
N TRP A 76 -2.34 -13.71 4.95
CA TRP A 76 -1.82 -12.49 5.57
C TRP A 76 -2.49 -12.21 6.91
N LEU A 77 -1.67 -12.04 7.95
CA LEU A 77 -2.15 -11.82 9.32
C LEU A 77 -2.71 -10.41 9.58
N GLU A 78 -2.45 -9.44 8.68
CA GLU A 78 -2.79 -8.04 8.88
C GLU A 78 -3.44 -7.43 7.63
N PRO A 79 -4.72 -7.71 7.36
CA PRO A 79 -5.40 -7.24 6.15
C PRO A 79 -5.48 -5.71 6.04
N LEU A 80 -5.55 -5.01 7.20
CA LEU A 80 -5.55 -3.54 7.24
C LEU A 80 -4.22 -2.94 6.79
N LYS A 81 -3.09 -3.62 7.05
CA LYS A 81 -1.76 -3.20 6.58
C LYS A 81 -1.69 -3.24 5.06
N SER A 82 -2.16 -4.33 4.46
CA SER A 82 -2.25 -4.44 3.00
C SER A 82 -3.13 -3.34 2.41
N PHE A 83 -4.27 -3.04 3.05
CA PHE A 83 -5.11 -1.92 2.60
C PHE A 83 -4.40 -0.57 2.69
N LEU A 84 -3.70 -0.27 3.79
CA LEU A 84 -2.96 0.99 3.93
C LEU A 84 -1.83 1.12 2.90
N HIS A 85 -1.13 0.02 2.61
CA HIS A 85 -0.11 -0.02 1.56
C HIS A 85 -0.71 0.32 0.18
N GLU A 86 -1.78 -0.38 -0.21
CA GLU A 86 -2.45 -0.14 -1.50
C GLU A 86 -3.12 1.24 -1.56
N LEU A 87 -3.69 1.70 -0.44
CA LEU A 87 -4.27 3.03 -0.36
C LEU A 87 -3.21 4.12 -0.55
N CYS A 88 -2.01 3.93 0.00
CA CYS A 88 -0.90 4.85 -0.25
C CYS A 88 -0.50 4.84 -1.74
N HIS A 89 -0.49 3.67 -2.40
CA HIS A 89 -0.29 3.60 -3.86
C HIS A 89 -1.31 4.44 -4.60
N PHE A 90 -2.58 4.34 -4.23
CA PHE A 90 -3.65 5.07 -4.90
C PHE A 90 -3.55 6.58 -4.71
N GLN A 91 -3.28 7.04 -3.47
CA GLN A 91 -3.02 8.44 -3.17
C GLN A 91 -1.83 8.95 -3.99
N PHE A 92 -0.73 8.19 -4.01
CA PHE A 92 0.48 8.54 -4.74
C PHE A 92 0.23 8.71 -6.24
N ILE A 93 -0.41 7.71 -6.85
CA ILE A 93 -0.77 7.74 -8.27
C ILE A 93 -1.68 8.93 -8.56
N HIS A 94 -2.69 9.19 -7.72
CA HIS A 94 -3.66 10.25 -7.98
C HIS A 94 -3.09 11.66 -7.88
N TYR A 95 -2.38 11.98 -6.80
CA TYR A 95 -1.95 13.37 -6.56
C TYR A 95 -0.59 13.72 -7.18
N TRP A 96 0.29 12.73 -7.35
CA TRP A 96 1.63 12.96 -7.90
C TRP A 96 1.82 12.33 -9.27
N GLY A 97 1.22 11.17 -9.54
CA GLY A 97 1.34 10.48 -10.84
C GLY A 97 0.44 11.05 -11.94
N GLU A 98 -0.79 11.44 -11.61
CA GLU A 98 -1.76 12.00 -12.57
C GLU A 98 -1.66 13.54 -12.69
N ASN A 99 -0.75 14.16 -11.92
CA ASN A 99 -0.53 15.60 -11.94
C ASN A 99 0.55 15.96 -12.99
N ASN A 100 0.13 16.56 -14.10
CA ASN A 100 1.01 16.96 -15.20
C ASN A 100 2.12 17.96 -14.82
N ASN A 101 1.98 18.65 -13.68
CA ASN A 101 3.00 19.59 -13.19
C ASN A 101 3.98 18.94 -12.20
N SER A 102 3.84 17.64 -11.92
CA SER A 102 4.66 16.90 -10.99
C SER A 102 5.99 16.49 -11.63
N ASP A 103 7.08 16.58 -10.86
CA ASP A 103 8.39 16.06 -11.28
C ASP A 103 8.39 14.54 -11.53
N ILE A 104 7.37 13.83 -11.02
CA ILE A 104 7.15 12.41 -11.27
C ILE A 104 6.98 12.08 -12.76
N MET A 105 6.44 13.00 -13.56
CA MET A 105 6.24 12.78 -15.00
C MET A 105 7.56 12.59 -15.77
N LYS A 106 8.70 12.90 -15.15
CA LYS A 106 10.04 12.70 -15.71
C LYS A 106 10.59 11.29 -15.47
N LEU A 107 9.95 10.52 -14.58
CA LEU A 107 10.38 9.17 -14.25
C LEU A 107 9.91 8.17 -15.31
N SER A 108 10.75 7.19 -15.60
CA SER A 108 10.34 5.97 -16.29
C SER A 108 9.35 5.15 -15.44
N ASN A 109 8.69 4.17 -16.05
CA ASN A 109 7.76 3.30 -15.32
C ASN A 109 8.45 2.52 -14.18
N ASP A 110 9.69 2.10 -14.39
CA ASP A 110 10.46 1.36 -13.38
C ASP A 110 10.85 2.28 -12.23
N GLU A 111 11.29 3.50 -12.52
CA GLU A 111 11.56 4.54 -11.52
C GLU A 111 10.31 4.90 -10.72
N PHE A 112 9.18 5.10 -11.40
CA PHE A 112 7.89 5.36 -10.78
C PHE A 112 7.50 4.23 -9.83
N GLY A 113 7.59 2.98 -10.29
CA GLY A 113 7.28 1.80 -9.48
C GLY A 113 8.20 1.67 -8.28
N TYR A 114 9.51 1.86 -8.48
CA TYR A 114 10.51 1.77 -7.41
C TYR A 114 10.29 2.84 -6.34
N LEU A 115 10.03 4.09 -6.73
CA LEU A 115 9.72 5.17 -5.81
C LEU A 115 8.42 4.90 -5.05
N LYS A 116 7.36 4.53 -5.78
CA LYS A 116 6.05 4.19 -5.22
C LYS A 116 6.15 3.11 -4.13
N GLU A 117 6.72 1.95 -4.44
CA GLU A 117 6.90 0.84 -3.47
C GLU A 117 7.87 1.16 -2.33
N SER A 118 8.72 2.19 -2.49
CA SER A 118 9.63 2.61 -1.43
C SER A 118 8.95 3.57 -0.45
N LEU A 119 8.17 4.51 -0.96
CA LEU A 119 7.44 5.49 -0.16
C LEU A 119 6.41 4.84 0.76
N THR A 120 5.67 3.83 0.28
CA THR A 120 4.63 3.16 1.07
C THR A 120 5.20 2.52 2.34
N VAL A 121 6.33 1.82 2.21
CA VAL A 121 7.00 1.18 3.36
C VAL A 121 7.59 2.20 4.33
N VAL A 122 8.10 3.33 3.82
CA VAL A 122 8.74 4.37 4.65
C VAL A 122 7.76 5.01 5.63
N ILE A 123 6.48 5.10 5.25
CA ILE A 123 5.46 5.74 6.09
C ILE A 123 4.75 4.78 7.04
N ASP A 124 5.03 3.47 6.99
CA ASP A 124 4.32 2.45 7.79
C ASP A 124 4.29 2.75 9.29
N GLU A 125 5.41 3.20 9.85
CA GLU A 125 5.51 3.57 11.27
C GLU A 125 4.49 4.66 11.68
N SER A 126 4.03 5.46 10.70
CA SER A 126 3.04 6.52 10.91
C SER A 126 1.62 5.98 11.08
N PHE A 127 1.39 4.69 10.79
CA PHE A 127 0.11 4.01 10.96
C PHE A 127 0.01 3.26 12.29
N TYR A 128 1.02 3.28 13.16
CA TYR A 128 0.86 2.73 14.50
C TYR A 128 -0.17 3.53 15.32
N PRO A 129 -1.06 2.86 16.09
CA PRO A 129 -1.15 1.40 16.33
C PRO A 129 -2.14 0.63 15.43
N LEU A 130 -2.61 1.19 14.31
CA LEU A 130 -3.55 0.50 13.39
C LEU A 130 -2.94 -0.77 12.78
N ILE A 131 -1.65 -0.73 12.49
CA ILE A 131 -0.86 -1.91 12.13
C ILE A 131 0.01 -2.33 13.31
N LYS A 132 0.46 -3.59 13.34
CA LYS A 132 1.29 -4.15 14.43
C LYS A 132 2.74 -4.34 14.03
N SER A 133 3.02 -4.40 12.73
CA SER A 133 4.36 -4.58 12.20
C SER A 133 4.54 -3.83 10.88
N PRO A 134 5.76 -3.34 10.57
CA PRO A 134 6.01 -2.65 9.31
C PRO A 134 6.06 -3.67 8.16
N ASP A 135 5.79 -3.22 6.94
CA ASP A 135 6.14 -3.96 5.74
C ASP A 135 7.67 -4.01 5.61
N ARG A 136 8.18 -5.19 5.25
CA ARG A 136 9.61 -5.38 4.98
C ARG A 136 9.93 -5.02 3.53
N GLY A 137 8.93 -5.11 2.64
CA GLY A 137 9.01 -4.93 1.20
C GLY A 137 10.18 -5.70 0.54
N TYR A 138 10.54 -5.30 -0.68
CA TYR A 138 11.62 -5.96 -1.43
C TYR A 138 13.02 -5.57 -0.96
N GLU A 139 13.95 -6.53 -0.96
CA GLU A 139 15.35 -6.34 -0.58
C GLU A 139 16.06 -5.30 -1.47
N ILE A 140 15.72 -5.28 -2.75
CA ILE A 140 16.29 -4.35 -3.73
C ILE A 140 16.03 -2.87 -3.40
N HIS A 141 15.04 -2.56 -2.56
CA HIS A 141 14.66 -1.19 -2.18
C HIS A 141 15.31 -0.73 -0.87
N GLN A 142 15.99 -1.60 -0.11
CA GLN A 142 16.42 -1.30 1.26
C GLN A 142 17.39 -0.12 1.34
N GLY A 143 18.34 -0.01 0.41
CA GLY A 143 19.29 1.10 0.36
C GLY A 143 18.60 2.46 0.19
N PHE A 144 17.60 2.52 -0.69
CA PHE A 144 16.83 3.74 -0.95
C PHE A 144 15.85 4.07 0.19
N ARG A 145 15.15 3.05 0.71
CA ARG A 145 14.24 3.21 1.86
C ARG A 145 14.95 3.74 3.09
N LYS A 146 16.21 3.37 3.31
CA LYS A 146 17.00 3.89 4.43
C LYS A 146 17.09 5.42 4.37
N ILE A 147 17.49 5.99 3.22
CA ILE A 147 17.63 7.44 3.10
C ILE A 147 16.28 8.17 3.12
N LEU A 148 15.23 7.54 2.59
CA LEU A 148 13.87 8.07 2.67
C LEU A 148 13.35 8.08 4.11
N SER A 149 13.59 7.02 4.88
CA SER A 149 13.20 6.93 6.29
C SER A 149 13.92 7.96 7.15
N GLU A 150 15.22 8.18 6.91
CA GLU A 150 16.00 9.22 7.59
C GLU A 150 15.47 10.63 7.28
N HIS A 151 15.02 10.88 6.05
CA HIS A 151 14.38 12.14 5.67
C HIS A 151 13.00 12.29 6.32
N TRP A 152 12.15 11.26 6.21
CA TRP A 152 10.80 11.24 6.80
C TRP A 152 10.82 11.50 8.30
N LYS A 153 11.80 10.96 9.03
CA LYS A 153 11.94 11.15 10.48
C LYS A 153 12.21 12.62 10.88
N LYS A 154 12.73 13.45 9.98
CA LYS A 154 13.09 14.85 10.26
C LYS A 154 11.97 15.82 9.94
N ASP A 155 11.29 15.61 8.81
CA ASP A 155 10.39 16.61 8.23
C ASP A 155 8.90 16.24 8.39
N LYS A 156 8.57 14.94 8.26
CA LYS A 156 7.19 14.41 8.31
C LYS A 156 6.22 15.08 7.30
N ASP A 157 6.76 15.69 6.25
CA ASP A 157 6.02 16.21 5.11
C ASP A 157 6.15 15.26 3.91
N PHE A 158 5.01 14.78 3.40
CA PHE A 158 5.00 13.77 2.35
C PHE A 158 5.32 14.35 0.96
N ASP A 159 4.96 15.62 0.69
CA ASP A 159 5.33 16.29 -0.56
C ASP A 159 6.86 16.48 -0.62
N HIS A 160 7.47 16.86 0.51
CA HIS A 160 8.93 16.95 0.63
C HIS A 160 9.60 15.59 0.51
N LEU A 161 9.03 14.54 1.12
CA LEU A 161 9.54 13.16 0.99
C LEU A 161 9.52 12.69 -0.47
N VAL A 162 8.44 12.94 -1.21
CA VAL A 162 8.34 12.60 -2.64
C VAL A 162 9.41 13.33 -3.43
N LYS A 163 9.55 14.65 -3.24
CA LYS A 163 10.55 15.46 -3.94
C LYS A 163 11.97 15.01 -3.64
N PHE A 164 12.27 14.72 -2.38
CA PHE A 164 13.56 14.16 -1.97
C PHE A 164 13.82 12.81 -2.63
N GLY A 165 12.81 11.92 -2.65
CA GLY A 165 12.90 10.62 -3.30
C GLY A 165 13.20 10.72 -4.80
N ILE A 166 12.52 11.60 -5.53
CA ILE A 166 12.78 11.83 -6.97
C ILE A 166 14.25 12.21 -7.21
N ASN A 167 14.81 13.10 -6.39
CA ASN A 167 16.19 13.58 -6.57
C ASN A 167 17.25 12.51 -6.25
N GLU A 168 16.96 11.62 -5.30
CA GLU A 168 17.91 10.59 -4.85
C GLU A 168 17.81 9.30 -5.65
N LEU A 169 16.66 9.01 -6.26
CA LEU A 169 16.34 7.77 -6.98
C LEU A 169 17.41 7.34 -8.00
N PRO A 170 18.00 8.22 -8.83
CA PRO A 170 19.01 7.83 -9.84
C PRO A 170 20.26 7.16 -9.26
N LYS A 171 20.51 7.27 -7.95
CA LYS A 171 21.65 6.61 -7.28
C LYS A 171 21.37 5.15 -6.92
N TYR A 172 20.10 4.72 -6.96
CA TYR A 172 19.64 3.43 -6.42
C TYR A 172 19.01 2.52 -7.46
N ILE A 173 18.46 3.09 -8.53
CA ILE A 173 17.96 2.33 -9.67
C ILE A 173 19.09 2.23 -10.72
N LYS A 174 19.35 1.02 -11.22
CA LYS A 174 20.42 0.72 -12.18
C LYS A 174 19.83 0.24 -13.49
#